data_AF-A0AAZ3SB07-F1
#
_entry.id   AF-A0AAZ3SB07-F1
#
_cell.length_a   1.000
_cell.length_b   1.000
_cell.length_c   1.000
_cell.angle_alpha   90.00
_cell.angle_beta   90.00
_cell.angle_gamma   90.00
#
_symmetry.space_group_name_H-M   'P 1'
#
loop_
_entity.id
_entity.type
_entity.pdbx_description
1 polymer ?
#
loop_
_entity_poly.entity_id
_entity_poly.type
_entity_poly.pdbx_seq_one_letter_code
_entity_poly.pdbx_strand_id
1 'polypeptide(L)'
;MKVASFNVRRLGTSKVADKNVLKYLIKIVSRYSVFLILEVVDRTGQAMTTFLKELNDTRANKKHPYTMVKSIRLGRDTYKEQFVFLYRKDHVKLTDSYQYKDNQVGDEDAFAREPYILRFTCLNTVLKDLVLIPVHTKPEDSVKELDELYDVVKVVKRKWKTDNIMILGDFNADGSYVTKKGMTNIRIRSDKKFHWVIGDDVDTTANTSNDHTYDRIVMYGDDMLEAMVPNSAKPFNYHKAFHLSEAMALSISDHYPVEVELTTAETVPQKKKKKEIEEEVESPSVNPVPQKKKRPVRKLIGKSKQA
;
A
#
# COMPACT_ATOMS: atom_id res chain seq x y z
N MET A 1 1.35 9.57 2.36
CA MET A 1 1.94 8.93 1.15
C MET A 1 0.82 8.39 0.30
N LYS A 2 0.72 8.73 -0.99
CA LYS A 2 -0.39 8.25 -1.83
C LYS A 2 -0.01 7.01 -2.65
N VAL A 3 -0.89 6.01 -2.66
CA VAL A 3 -0.80 4.80 -3.49
C VAL A 3 -2.04 4.75 -4.37
N ALA A 4 -1.90 4.35 -5.63
CA ALA A 4 -3.05 4.17 -6.51
C ALA A 4 -2.83 3.03 -7.51
N SER A 5 -3.93 2.49 -8.01
CA SER A 5 -3.97 1.60 -9.16
C SER A 5 -4.83 2.21 -10.26
N PHE A 6 -4.47 1.96 -11.51
CA PHE A 6 -5.21 2.47 -12.66
C PHE A 6 -5.16 1.49 -13.83
N ASN A 7 -6.32 0.98 -14.24
CA ASN A 7 -6.48 0.37 -15.55
C ASN A 7 -6.41 1.45 -16.63
N VAL A 8 -5.34 1.45 -17.43
CA VAL A 8 -5.16 2.37 -18.55
C VAL A 8 -5.40 1.59 -19.84
N ARG A 9 -6.65 1.64 -20.33
CA ARG A 9 -7.11 0.81 -21.44
C ARG A 9 -6.09 0.68 -22.56
N ARG A 10 -5.58 -0.54 -22.77
CA ARG A 10 -4.61 -0.91 -23.81
C ARG A 10 -3.42 0.06 -23.88
N LEU A 11 -2.73 0.29 -22.77
CA LEU A 11 -1.57 1.18 -22.74
C LEU A 11 -0.39 0.57 -23.51
N GLY A 12 -0.13 1.13 -24.69
CA GLY A 12 1.00 0.76 -25.54
C GLY A 12 1.51 1.96 -26.35
N THR A 13 2.34 1.70 -27.36
CA THR A 13 3.05 2.74 -28.12
C THR A 13 2.12 3.81 -28.69
N SER A 14 0.98 3.43 -29.29
CA SER A 14 0.04 4.37 -29.89
C SER A 14 -0.54 5.34 -28.86
N LYS A 15 -0.86 4.86 -27.65
CA LYS A 15 -1.43 5.69 -26.58
C LYS A 15 -0.39 6.63 -25.98
N VAL A 16 0.86 6.16 -25.81
CA VAL A 16 1.97 7.00 -25.34
C VAL A 16 2.37 8.05 -26.39
N ALA A 17 2.18 7.77 -27.69
CA ALA A 17 2.46 8.73 -28.77
C ALA A 17 1.41 9.86 -28.88
N ASP A 18 0.20 9.66 -28.36
CA ASP A 18 -0.82 10.71 -28.29
C ASP A 18 -0.44 11.74 -27.22
N LYS A 19 -0.10 12.95 -27.67
CA LYS A 19 0.35 14.04 -26.79
C LYS A 19 -0.70 14.47 -25.76
N ASN A 20 -1.99 14.40 -26.10
CA ASN A 20 -3.05 14.78 -25.17
C ASN A 20 -3.21 13.70 -24.10
N VAL A 21 -3.23 12.42 -24.49
CA VAL A 21 -3.31 11.31 -23.53
C VAL A 21 -2.08 11.30 -22.63
N LEU A 22 -0.87 11.38 -23.21
CA LEU A 22 0.40 11.40 -22.47
C LEU A 22 0.43 12.54 -21.44
N LYS A 23 0.03 13.76 -21.84
CA LYS A 23 -0.04 14.93 -20.95
C LYS A 23 -0.89 14.66 -19.71
N TYR A 24 -2.08 14.08 -19.87
CA TYR A 24 -2.96 13.81 -18.74
C TYR A 24 -2.52 12.60 -17.93
N LEU A 25 -2.01 11.53 -18.56
CA LEU A 25 -1.43 10.40 -17.84
C LEU A 25 -0.26 10.85 -16.95
N ILE A 26 0.63 11.72 -17.45
CA ILE A 26 1.70 12.30 -16.64
C ILE A 26 1.13 13.09 -15.45
N LYS A 27 0.10 13.92 -15.67
CA LYS A 27 -0.57 14.66 -14.59
C LYS A 27 -1.19 13.75 -13.54
N ILE A 28 -1.82 12.65 -13.97
CA ILE A 28 -2.42 11.65 -13.08
C ILE A 28 -1.32 10.97 -12.27
N VAL A 29 -0.34 10.34 -12.92
CA VAL A 29 0.73 9.57 -12.25
C VAL A 29 1.53 10.43 -11.28
N SER A 30 1.81 11.68 -11.63
CA SER A 30 2.61 12.61 -10.81
C SER A 30 2.02 12.88 -9.41
N ARG A 31 0.75 12.55 -9.16
CA ARG A 31 0.07 12.71 -7.87
C ARG A 31 0.54 11.71 -6.80
N TYR A 32 1.16 10.60 -7.21
CA TYR A 32 1.31 9.42 -6.36
C TYR A 32 2.75 9.11 -5.98
N SER A 33 2.94 8.49 -4.82
CA SER A 33 4.24 7.98 -4.38
C SER A 33 4.54 6.62 -5.01
N VAL A 34 3.52 5.76 -5.09
CA VAL A 34 3.54 4.46 -5.76
C VAL A 34 2.29 4.38 -6.64
N PHE A 35 2.46 3.97 -7.89
CA PHE A 35 1.40 3.92 -8.88
C PHE A 35 1.46 2.60 -9.65
N LEU A 36 0.40 1.82 -9.59
CA LEU A 36 0.20 0.61 -10.37
C LEU A 36 -0.57 0.95 -11.65
N ILE A 37 -0.02 0.55 -12.80
CA ILE A 37 -0.67 0.62 -14.10
C ILE A 37 -1.01 -0.81 -14.55
N LEU A 38 -2.26 -1.01 -14.93
CA LEU A 38 -2.78 -2.26 -15.51
C LEU A 38 -2.93 -2.11 -17.03
N GLU A 39 -3.20 -3.24 -17.68
CA GLU A 39 -3.46 -3.32 -19.13
C GLU A 39 -2.35 -2.75 -20.02
N VAL A 40 -1.10 -2.91 -19.58
CA VAL A 40 0.08 -2.50 -20.36
C VAL A 40 0.38 -3.52 -21.45
N VAL A 41 0.16 -3.14 -22.70
CA VAL A 41 0.38 -3.97 -23.90
C VAL A 41 1.62 -3.47 -24.64
N ASP A 42 2.80 -3.68 -24.05
CA ASP A 42 4.08 -3.13 -24.52
C ASP A 42 5.14 -4.22 -24.79
N ARG A 43 5.02 -4.90 -25.94
CA ARG A 43 5.88 -6.05 -26.29
C ARG A 43 7.37 -5.71 -26.33
N THR A 44 7.74 -4.52 -26.81
CA THR A 44 9.15 -4.11 -26.96
C THR A 44 9.68 -3.39 -25.71
N GLY A 45 8.80 -2.94 -24.81
CA GLY A 45 9.16 -2.09 -23.68
C GLY A 45 9.35 -0.61 -24.05
N GLN A 46 9.15 -0.25 -25.32
CA GLN A 46 9.42 1.10 -25.80
C GLN A 46 8.38 2.11 -25.29
N ALA A 47 7.12 1.70 -25.18
CA ALA A 47 6.05 2.58 -24.72
C ALA A 47 6.32 3.03 -23.27
N MET A 48 6.60 2.09 -22.38
CA MET A 48 6.85 2.40 -20.97
C MET A 48 8.20 3.07 -20.72
N THR A 49 9.21 2.77 -21.55
CA THR A 49 10.49 3.52 -21.53
C THR A 49 10.28 4.98 -21.89
N THR A 50 9.50 5.24 -22.96
CA THR A 50 9.14 6.60 -23.38
C THR A 50 8.30 7.29 -22.32
N PHE A 51 7.30 6.61 -21.77
CA PHE A 51 6.45 7.17 -20.72
C PHE A 51 7.26 7.58 -19.48
N LEU A 52 8.15 6.72 -18.98
CA LEU A 52 8.99 7.02 -17.82
C LEU A 52 9.90 8.22 -18.06
N LYS A 53 10.50 8.32 -19.26
CA LYS A 53 11.33 9.47 -19.65
C LYS A 53 10.50 10.76 -19.60
N GLU A 54 9.37 10.81 -20.29
CA GLU A 54 8.53 12.01 -20.36
C GLU A 54 7.93 12.38 -19.00
N LEU A 55 7.56 11.39 -18.18
CA LEU A 55 7.12 11.59 -16.80
C LEU A 55 8.20 12.31 -15.97
N ASN A 56 9.45 11.84 -16.06
CA ASN A 56 10.58 12.39 -15.33
C ASN A 56 11.12 13.69 -15.92
N ASP A 57 10.81 14.01 -17.19
CA ASP A 57 11.26 15.25 -17.83
C ASP A 57 10.50 16.49 -17.35
N THR A 58 9.35 16.31 -16.68
CA THR A 58 8.59 17.41 -16.08
C THR A 58 9.34 18.09 -14.93
N ARG A 59 9.16 19.41 -14.78
CA ARG A 59 9.81 20.19 -13.71
C ARG A 59 9.54 19.64 -12.31
N ALA A 60 8.32 19.17 -12.06
CA ALA A 60 7.93 18.62 -10.76
C ALA A 60 8.66 17.29 -10.47
N ASN A 61 8.74 16.39 -11.46
CA ASN A 61 9.31 15.06 -11.24
C ASN A 61 10.83 15.02 -11.35
N LYS A 62 11.48 15.99 -12.03
CA LYS A 62 12.95 16.11 -12.02
C LYS A 62 13.55 16.17 -10.62
N LYS A 63 12.83 16.76 -9.66
CA LYS A 63 13.26 16.86 -8.26
C LYS A 63 13.10 15.55 -7.49
N HIS A 64 12.10 14.74 -7.86
CA HIS A 64 11.71 13.51 -7.17
C HIS A 64 11.40 12.42 -8.20
N PRO A 65 12.40 11.95 -8.97
CA PRO A 65 12.14 11.14 -10.16
C PRO A 65 11.51 9.79 -9.82
N TYR A 66 10.65 9.32 -10.72
CA TYR A 66 10.12 7.97 -10.68
C TYR A 66 11.16 6.97 -11.18
N THR A 67 11.08 5.77 -10.63
CA THR A 67 11.63 4.55 -11.23
C THR A 67 10.50 3.59 -11.54
N MET A 68 10.80 2.52 -12.27
CA MET A 68 9.80 1.61 -12.80
C MET A 68 10.25 0.15 -12.64
N VAL A 69 9.31 -0.72 -12.27
CA VAL A 69 9.46 -2.17 -12.39
C VAL A 69 8.21 -2.75 -13.04
N LYS A 70 8.35 -3.86 -13.76
CA LYS A 70 7.26 -4.47 -14.51
C LYS A 70 7.30 -5.98 -14.40
N SER A 71 6.12 -6.60 -14.45
CA SER A 71 5.98 -8.05 -14.53
C SER A 71 6.49 -8.59 -15.87
N ILE A 72 6.56 -9.91 -16.00
CA ILE A 72 6.55 -10.56 -17.31
C ILE A 72 5.23 -10.27 -18.05
N ARG A 73 5.15 -10.63 -19.33
CA ARG A 73 3.90 -10.57 -20.09
C ARG A 73 3.00 -11.73 -19.67
N LEU A 74 1.79 -11.43 -19.20
CA LEU A 74 0.83 -12.36 -18.59
C LEU A 74 -0.48 -12.38 -19.39
N GLY A 75 -1.22 -13.49 -19.35
CA GLY A 75 -2.40 -13.76 -20.17
C GLY A 75 -2.42 -15.24 -20.57
N ARG A 76 -3.59 -15.82 -20.85
CA ARG A 76 -3.68 -17.22 -21.32
C ARG A 76 -3.39 -17.35 -22.82
N ASP A 77 -3.81 -16.40 -23.63
CA ASP A 77 -3.76 -16.46 -25.10
C ASP A 77 -2.70 -15.55 -25.73
N THR A 78 -2.88 -15.12 -26.98
CA THR A 78 -1.92 -14.22 -27.66
C THR A 78 -1.92 -12.79 -27.13
N TYR A 79 -3.04 -12.36 -26.53
CA TYR A 79 -3.16 -11.09 -25.84
C TYR A 79 -2.48 -11.22 -24.48
N LYS A 80 -1.43 -10.43 -24.28
CA LYS A 80 -0.69 -10.40 -23.03
C LYS A 80 -0.47 -8.98 -22.55
N GLU A 81 -0.65 -8.79 -21.26
CA GLU A 81 -0.51 -7.54 -20.54
C GLU A 81 0.65 -7.60 -19.54
N GLN A 82 0.97 -6.48 -18.91
CA GLN A 82 1.94 -6.40 -17.82
C GLN A 82 1.39 -5.53 -16.69
N PHE A 83 1.71 -5.91 -15.46
CA PHE A 83 1.62 -5.01 -14.31
C PHE A 83 2.86 -4.12 -14.30
N VAL A 84 2.67 -2.80 -14.26
CA VAL A 84 3.78 -1.84 -14.18
C VAL A 84 3.63 -0.97 -12.95
N PHE A 85 4.66 -0.98 -12.11
CA PHE A 85 4.74 -0.11 -10.94
C PHE A 85 5.70 1.04 -11.20
N LEU A 86 5.24 2.26 -10.95
CA LEU A 86 6.04 3.47 -10.91
C LEU A 86 6.12 3.94 -9.46
N TYR A 87 7.31 4.23 -8.97
CA TYR A 87 7.46 4.71 -7.59
C TYR A 87 8.60 5.71 -7.44
N ARG A 88 8.48 6.60 -6.45
CA ARG A 88 9.51 7.58 -6.11
C ARG A 88 10.47 6.99 -5.07
N LYS A 89 11.76 6.94 -5.40
CA LYS A 89 12.79 6.27 -4.57
C LYS A 89 13.05 6.95 -3.22
N ASP A 90 12.70 8.22 -3.11
CA ASP A 90 12.77 9.01 -1.88
C ASP A 90 11.51 8.86 -1.00
N HIS A 91 10.48 8.16 -1.47
CA HIS A 91 9.28 7.82 -0.69
C HIS A 91 9.29 6.36 -0.23
N VAL A 92 9.74 5.45 -1.10
CA VAL A 92 9.78 4.01 -0.84
C VAL A 92 11.04 3.36 -1.42
N LYS A 93 11.47 2.25 -0.82
CA LYS A 93 12.52 1.36 -1.34
C LYS A 93 11.91 0.00 -1.66
N LEU A 94 12.00 -0.44 -2.92
CA LEU A 94 11.65 -1.81 -3.29
C LEU A 94 12.65 -2.78 -2.62
N THR A 95 12.15 -3.72 -1.83
CA THR A 95 12.98 -4.67 -1.07
C THR A 95 12.89 -6.10 -1.59
N ASP A 96 11.75 -6.50 -2.15
CA ASP A 96 11.60 -7.81 -2.79
C ASP A 96 10.46 -7.77 -3.82
N SER A 97 10.43 -8.76 -4.71
CA SER A 97 9.34 -8.97 -5.66
C SER A 97 9.06 -10.46 -5.84
N TYR A 98 7.80 -10.80 -6.15
CA TYR A 98 7.38 -12.18 -6.34
C TYR A 98 6.27 -12.27 -7.38
N GLN A 99 6.54 -12.98 -8.47
CA GLN A 99 5.52 -13.41 -9.43
C GLN A 99 4.81 -14.63 -8.85
N TYR A 100 3.51 -14.53 -8.57
CA TYR A 100 2.71 -15.67 -8.12
C TYR A 100 2.80 -16.80 -9.16
N LYS A 101 2.97 -18.04 -8.69
CA LYS A 101 3.23 -19.19 -9.56
C LYS A 101 1.97 -19.90 -10.05
N ASP A 102 0.85 -19.67 -9.38
CA ASP A 102 -0.46 -20.22 -9.74
C ASP A 102 -0.48 -21.74 -9.98
N ASN A 103 0.22 -22.46 -9.11
CA ASN A 103 0.42 -23.90 -9.19
C ASN A 103 -0.12 -24.64 -7.95
N GLN A 104 -1.18 -24.09 -7.35
CA GLN A 104 -1.87 -24.68 -6.21
C GLN A 104 -2.53 -26.00 -6.65
N VAL A 105 -2.19 -27.10 -5.98
CA VAL A 105 -2.73 -28.42 -6.33
C VAL A 105 -4.26 -28.42 -6.18
N GLY A 106 -4.96 -28.71 -7.28
CA GLY A 106 -6.43 -28.71 -7.34
C GLY A 106 -7.07 -27.35 -7.66
N ASP A 107 -6.28 -26.31 -7.86
CA ASP A 107 -6.72 -25.02 -8.41
C ASP A 107 -5.59 -24.37 -9.25
N GLU A 108 -4.95 -25.18 -10.09
CA GLU A 108 -3.91 -24.71 -10.99
C GLU A 108 -4.48 -23.74 -12.05
N ASP A 109 -3.69 -22.75 -12.47
CA ASP A 109 -4.07 -21.75 -13.49
C ASP A 109 -5.37 -21.01 -13.11
N ALA A 110 -5.51 -20.58 -11.87
CA ALA A 110 -6.67 -19.81 -11.42
C ALA A 110 -6.74 -18.44 -12.10
N PHE A 111 -5.61 -17.76 -12.26
CA PHE A 111 -5.51 -16.40 -12.78
C PHE A 111 -5.25 -16.36 -14.28
N ALA A 112 -5.96 -15.50 -15.01
CA ALA A 112 -5.56 -15.15 -16.37
C ALA A 112 -4.24 -14.36 -16.39
N ARG A 113 -3.99 -13.57 -15.34
CA ARG A 113 -2.78 -12.74 -15.15
C ARG A 113 -2.31 -12.87 -13.71
N GLU A 114 -1.31 -13.70 -13.48
CA GLU A 114 -0.80 -14.03 -12.16
C GLU A 114 -0.25 -12.77 -11.45
N PRO A 115 -0.57 -12.52 -10.16
CA PRO A 115 -0.12 -11.31 -9.47
C PRO A 115 1.40 -11.12 -9.43
N TYR A 116 1.89 -9.93 -9.83
CA TYR A 116 3.28 -9.50 -9.68
C TYR A 116 3.48 -8.66 -8.41
N ILE A 117 3.74 -9.34 -7.30
CA ILE A 117 3.67 -8.80 -5.96
C ILE A 117 4.98 -8.07 -5.61
N LEU A 118 4.88 -6.86 -5.07
CA LEU A 118 6.04 -6.07 -4.65
C LEU A 118 6.03 -5.81 -3.15
N ARG A 119 7.20 -5.87 -2.53
CA ARG A 119 7.41 -5.47 -1.13
C ARG A 119 8.25 -4.20 -1.08
N PHE A 120 7.78 -3.22 -0.33
CA PHE A 120 8.43 -1.93 -0.15
C PHE A 120 8.74 -1.69 1.33
N THR A 121 9.89 -1.07 1.59
CA THR A 121 10.08 -0.29 2.80
C THR A 121 9.59 1.14 2.55
N CYS A 122 8.67 1.61 3.38
CA CYS A 122 8.15 2.97 3.31
C CYS A 122 8.98 3.91 4.18
N LEU A 123 9.53 4.96 3.59
CA LEU A 123 10.47 5.83 4.29
C LEU A 123 9.75 6.82 5.20
N ASN A 124 8.62 7.37 4.73
CA ASN A 124 7.99 8.56 5.32
C ASN A 124 6.62 8.29 6.00
N THR A 125 6.19 7.03 6.11
CA THR A 125 4.91 6.65 6.73
C THR A 125 5.08 6.03 8.12
N VAL A 126 3.97 5.99 8.88
CA VAL A 126 3.91 5.25 10.16
C VAL A 126 4.12 3.75 9.94
N LEU A 127 3.48 3.22 8.91
CA LEU A 127 3.70 1.85 8.42
C LEU A 127 5.03 1.78 7.67
N LYS A 128 5.98 0.94 8.10
CA LYS A 128 7.33 0.85 7.49
C LYS A 128 7.50 -0.23 6.44
N ASP A 129 6.63 -1.22 6.44
CA ASP A 129 6.63 -2.35 5.51
C ASP A 129 5.29 -2.35 4.77
N LEU A 130 5.32 -2.45 3.43
CA LEU A 130 4.12 -2.45 2.60
C LEU A 130 4.28 -3.48 1.49
N VAL A 131 3.34 -4.40 1.39
CA VAL A 131 3.22 -5.33 0.27
C VAL A 131 2.05 -4.92 -0.62
N LEU A 132 2.29 -4.84 -1.92
CA LEU A 132 1.27 -4.56 -2.93
C LEU A 132 1.04 -5.80 -3.80
N ILE A 133 -0.22 -6.27 -3.83
CA ILE A 133 -0.68 -7.35 -4.71
C ILE A 133 -1.51 -6.72 -5.84
N PRO A 134 -0.99 -6.64 -7.08
CA PRO A 134 -1.75 -6.11 -8.19
C PRO A 134 -2.81 -7.12 -8.67
N VAL A 135 -3.95 -6.63 -9.13
CA VAL A 135 -5.03 -7.45 -9.69
C VAL A 135 -5.56 -6.83 -10.98
N HIS A 136 -5.76 -7.67 -11.98
CA HIS A 136 -6.59 -7.38 -13.16
C HIS A 136 -7.31 -8.68 -13.53
N THR A 137 -8.52 -8.86 -13.02
CA THR A 137 -9.25 -10.13 -13.21
C THR A 137 -9.71 -10.29 -14.65
N LYS A 138 -9.89 -11.53 -15.11
CA LYS A 138 -10.65 -11.77 -16.33
C LYS A 138 -12.14 -11.63 -16.00
N PRO A 139 -12.93 -10.78 -16.70
CA PRO A 139 -14.30 -10.48 -16.30
C PRO A 139 -15.15 -11.72 -16.04
N GLU A 140 -15.06 -12.74 -16.92
CA GLU A 140 -15.83 -13.98 -16.82
C GLU A 140 -15.39 -14.89 -15.67
N ASP A 141 -14.15 -14.74 -15.18
CA ASP A 141 -13.55 -15.54 -14.12
C ASP A 141 -13.41 -14.76 -12.80
N SER A 142 -13.98 -13.55 -12.71
CA SER A 142 -13.77 -12.61 -11.59
C SER A 142 -14.04 -13.21 -10.22
N VAL A 143 -15.14 -13.96 -10.06
CA VAL A 143 -15.46 -14.61 -8.76
C VAL A 143 -14.37 -15.61 -8.36
N LYS A 144 -13.86 -16.40 -9.30
CA LYS A 144 -12.82 -17.41 -9.06
C LYS A 144 -11.51 -16.72 -8.72
N GLU A 145 -11.06 -15.79 -9.57
CA GLU A 145 -9.78 -15.10 -9.37
C GLU A 145 -9.74 -14.29 -8.07
N LEU A 146 -10.85 -13.63 -7.72
CA LEU A 146 -10.94 -12.89 -6.46
C LEU A 146 -10.92 -13.81 -5.24
N ASP A 147 -11.53 -14.98 -5.32
CA ASP A 147 -11.48 -15.95 -4.22
C ASP A 147 -10.06 -16.47 -3.97
N GLU A 148 -9.32 -16.78 -5.04
CA GLU A 148 -7.94 -17.28 -4.95
C GLU A 148 -6.95 -16.27 -4.36
N LEU A 149 -7.26 -14.96 -4.39
CA LEU A 149 -6.44 -13.94 -3.71
C LEU A 149 -6.29 -14.20 -2.20
N TYR A 150 -7.21 -14.94 -1.58
CA TYR A 150 -7.07 -15.38 -0.20
C TYR A 150 -5.83 -16.26 -0.01
N ASP A 151 -5.59 -17.20 -0.93
CA ASP A 151 -4.44 -18.09 -0.88
C ASP A 151 -3.14 -17.38 -1.29
N VAL A 152 -3.22 -16.39 -2.21
CA VAL A 152 -2.11 -15.47 -2.49
C VAL A 152 -1.65 -14.76 -1.22
N VAL A 153 -2.58 -14.19 -0.44
CA VAL A 153 -2.25 -13.54 0.84
C VAL A 153 -1.61 -14.52 1.82
N LYS A 154 -2.11 -15.76 1.90
CA LYS A 154 -1.48 -16.80 2.74
C LYS A 154 -0.05 -17.11 2.29
N VAL A 155 0.22 -17.18 0.99
CA VAL A 155 1.58 -17.37 0.45
C VAL A 155 2.48 -16.19 0.83
N VAL A 156 2.01 -14.96 0.63
CA VAL A 156 2.74 -13.73 0.98
C VAL A 156 3.07 -13.69 2.47
N LYS A 157 2.09 -13.95 3.34
CA LYS A 157 2.29 -14.03 4.79
C LYS A 157 3.34 -15.07 5.16
N ARG A 158 3.29 -16.27 4.57
CA ARG A 158 4.30 -17.31 4.83
C ARG A 158 5.69 -16.90 4.35
N LYS A 159 5.79 -16.27 3.17
CA LYS A 159 7.05 -15.90 2.52
C LYS A 159 7.75 -14.72 3.21
N TRP A 160 6.99 -13.69 3.59
CA TRP A 160 7.56 -12.43 4.09
C TRP A 160 7.27 -12.13 5.55
N LYS A 161 6.46 -12.96 6.22
CA LYS A 161 6.10 -12.83 7.65
C LYS A 161 5.53 -11.43 7.97
N THR A 162 4.65 -10.93 7.11
CA THR A 162 4.04 -9.61 7.23
C THR A 162 2.55 -9.69 6.96
N ASP A 163 1.80 -8.86 7.67
CA ASP A 163 0.36 -8.66 7.48
C ASP A 163 0.07 -7.34 6.75
N ASN A 164 1.08 -6.52 6.46
CA ASN A 164 0.93 -5.20 5.85
C ASN A 164 0.72 -5.30 4.33
N ILE A 165 -0.42 -5.87 3.94
CA ILE A 165 -0.72 -6.24 2.56
C ILE A 165 -1.89 -5.39 2.05
N MET A 166 -1.68 -4.77 0.90
CA MET A 166 -2.70 -4.07 0.13
C MET A 166 -2.88 -4.77 -1.21
N ILE A 167 -4.11 -5.15 -1.52
CA ILE A 167 -4.53 -5.70 -2.79
C ILE A 167 -5.24 -4.58 -3.55
N LEU A 168 -4.85 -4.32 -4.80
CA LEU A 168 -5.38 -3.18 -5.55
C LEU A 168 -5.36 -3.41 -7.06
N GLY A 169 -6.39 -2.90 -7.73
CA GLY A 169 -6.51 -2.93 -9.18
C GLY A 169 -7.94 -3.13 -9.66
N ASP A 170 -8.05 -3.56 -10.91
CA ASP A 170 -9.33 -3.80 -11.57
C ASP A 170 -9.79 -5.22 -11.24
N PHE A 171 -10.78 -5.30 -10.35
CA PHE A 171 -11.29 -6.57 -9.86
C PHE A 171 -12.48 -7.05 -10.69
N ASN A 172 -13.01 -6.22 -11.61
CA ASN A 172 -14.32 -6.43 -12.22
C ASN A 172 -15.39 -6.78 -11.17
N ALA A 173 -15.31 -6.17 -9.99
CA ALA A 173 -16.04 -6.56 -8.77
C ALA A 173 -17.47 -6.02 -8.67
N ASP A 174 -18.18 -5.88 -9.79
CA ASP A 174 -19.54 -5.36 -9.87
C ASP A 174 -20.21 -5.72 -11.21
N GLY A 175 -21.38 -5.14 -11.48
CA GLY A 175 -22.08 -5.25 -12.75
C GLY A 175 -22.52 -6.67 -13.05
N SER A 176 -22.37 -7.09 -14.31
CA SER A 176 -22.67 -8.47 -14.71
C SER A 176 -21.62 -9.49 -14.30
N TYR A 177 -20.42 -9.03 -13.90
CA TYR A 177 -19.27 -9.91 -13.65
C TYR A 177 -19.30 -10.53 -12.26
N VAL A 178 -19.69 -9.74 -11.25
CA VAL A 178 -19.84 -10.24 -9.87
C VAL A 178 -21.20 -9.82 -9.31
N THR A 179 -22.13 -10.78 -9.24
CA THR A 179 -23.43 -10.55 -8.59
C THR A 179 -23.28 -10.36 -7.08
N LYS A 180 -24.25 -9.71 -6.41
CA LYS A 180 -24.28 -9.56 -4.95
C LYS A 180 -24.11 -10.89 -4.19
N LYS A 181 -24.73 -11.97 -4.69
CA LYS A 181 -24.58 -13.33 -4.13
C LYS A 181 -23.21 -13.95 -4.42
N GLY A 182 -22.65 -13.69 -5.60
CA GLY A 182 -21.28 -14.12 -5.92
C GLY A 182 -20.26 -13.46 -4.99
N MET A 183 -20.42 -12.15 -4.76
CA MET A 183 -19.56 -11.35 -3.89
C MET A 183 -19.49 -11.91 -2.47
N THR A 184 -20.61 -12.32 -1.87
CA THR A 184 -20.63 -12.84 -0.49
C THR A 184 -19.88 -14.16 -0.29
N ASN A 185 -19.65 -14.92 -1.36
CA ASN A 185 -18.98 -16.22 -1.29
C ASN A 185 -17.45 -16.12 -1.42
N ILE A 186 -16.94 -14.96 -1.82
CA ILE A 186 -15.49 -14.72 -2.00
C ILE A 186 -14.83 -14.64 -0.62
N ARG A 187 -13.76 -15.43 -0.39
CA ARG A 187 -13.06 -15.49 0.91
C ARG A 187 -12.47 -14.14 1.32
N ILE A 188 -11.85 -13.40 0.40
CA ILE A 188 -11.34 -12.06 0.69
C ILE A 188 -12.44 -11.03 0.94
N ARG A 189 -13.72 -11.38 0.72
CA ARG A 189 -14.87 -10.52 1.01
C ARG A 189 -15.56 -10.87 2.32
N SER A 190 -15.65 -12.17 2.63
CA SER A 190 -16.33 -12.68 3.81
C SER A 190 -15.44 -12.71 5.07
N ASP A 191 -14.13 -12.83 4.91
CA ASP A 191 -13.18 -12.74 6.03
C ASP A 191 -13.00 -11.27 6.47
N LYS A 192 -13.32 -11.00 7.75
CA LYS A 192 -13.27 -9.66 8.36
C LYS A 192 -11.86 -9.06 8.45
N LYS A 193 -10.81 -9.85 8.22
CA LYS A 193 -9.43 -9.33 8.13
C LYS A 193 -9.18 -8.58 6.82
N PHE A 194 -10.05 -8.71 5.83
CA PHE A 194 -9.94 -8.03 4.54
C PHE A 194 -10.88 -6.83 4.52
N HIS A 195 -10.28 -5.64 4.58
CA HIS A 195 -10.99 -4.37 4.63
C HIS A 195 -11.10 -3.80 3.21
N TRP A 196 -12.29 -3.91 2.63
CA TRP A 196 -12.60 -3.30 1.32
C TRP A 196 -12.86 -1.81 1.50
N VAL A 197 -11.87 -0.98 1.16
CA VAL A 197 -11.92 0.46 1.43
C VAL A 197 -12.51 1.29 0.29
N ILE A 198 -12.74 0.67 -0.87
CA ILE A 198 -13.61 1.20 -1.93
C ILE A 198 -14.97 0.49 -1.82
N GLY A 199 -15.99 1.23 -1.38
CA GLY A 199 -17.35 0.72 -1.16
C GLY A 199 -18.03 0.27 -2.46
N ASP A 200 -19.05 -0.58 -2.35
CA ASP A 200 -19.73 -1.20 -3.51
C ASP A 200 -20.57 -0.24 -4.37
N ASP A 201 -20.89 0.94 -3.85
CA ASP A 201 -21.70 1.95 -4.54
C ASP A 201 -20.82 3.11 -5.05
N VAL A 202 -19.56 2.84 -5.40
CA VAL A 202 -18.57 3.84 -5.78
C VAL A 202 -18.17 3.66 -7.24
N ASP A 203 -18.69 4.53 -8.11
CA ASP A 203 -18.35 4.54 -9.54
C ASP A 203 -16.83 4.71 -9.78
N THR A 204 -16.20 3.68 -10.35
CA THR A 204 -14.79 3.69 -10.76
C THR A 204 -14.61 3.75 -12.27
N THR A 205 -15.68 4.01 -13.03
CA THR A 205 -15.63 4.04 -14.49
C THR A 205 -15.66 5.45 -15.06
N ALA A 206 -14.86 5.69 -16.09
CA ALA A 206 -14.92 6.92 -16.87
C ALA A 206 -16.06 6.89 -17.91
N ASN A 207 -16.66 5.73 -18.17
CA ASN A 207 -17.82 5.64 -19.05
C ASN A 207 -19.08 6.13 -18.32
N THR A 208 -19.62 7.29 -18.71
CA THR A 208 -20.74 7.94 -18.00
C THR A 208 -22.09 7.24 -18.19
N SER A 209 -22.14 6.17 -18.99
CA SER A 209 -23.34 5.34 -19.18
C SER A 209 -23.55 4.25 -18.12
N ASN A 210 -22.64 4.10 -17.16
CA ASN A 210 -22.75 3.18 -16.03
C ASN A 210 -22.10 3.78 -14.77
N ASP A 211 -22.21 3.07 -13.64
CA ASP A 211 -21.69 3.48 -12.34
C ASP A 211 -20.98 2.34 -11.59
N HIS A 212 -20.35 1.41 -12.33
CA HIS A 212 -19.80 0.19 -11.75
C HIS A 212 -18.59 0.41 -10.84
N THR A 213 -18.51 -0.40 -9.78
CA THR A 213 -17.38 -0.43 -8.84
C THR A 213 -16.39 -1.55 -9.17
N TYR A 214 -15.76 -1.47 -10.34
CA TYR A 214 -14.83 -2.50 -10.80
C TYR A 214 -13.47 -2.45 -10.09
N ASP A 215 -12.91 -1.27 -9.93
CA ASP A 215 -11.58 -1.07 -9.33
C ASP A 215 -11.68 -1.03 -7.81
N ARG A 216 -10.81 -1.76 -7.13
CA ARG A 216 -10.87 -1.93 -5.67
C ARG A 216 -9.51 -1.73 -5.01
N ILE A 217 -9.58 -1.39 -3.72
CA ILE A 217 -8.46 -1.46 -2.79
C ILE A 217 -8.94 -2.26 -1.58
N VAL A 218 -8.20 -3.29 -1.21
CA VAL A 218 -8.46 -4.16 -0.06
C VAL A 218 -7.21 -4.19 0.82
N MET A 219 -7.36 -3.90 2.11
CA MET A 219 -6.28 -3.94 3.09
C MET A 219 -6.42 -5.17 3.98
N TYR A 220 -5.33 -5.91 4.20
CA TYR A 220 -5.31 -7.05 5.10
C TYR A 220 -4.83 -6.62 6.49
N GLY A 221 -5.61 -6.95 7.52
CA GLY A 221 -5.28 -6.68 8.93
C GLY A 221 -5.56 -5.25 9.37
N ASP A 222 -5.75 -5.10 10.69
CA ASP A 222 -6.19 -3.83 11.29
C ASP A 222 -5.07 -2.78 11.28
N ASP A 223 -3.81 -3.18 11.49
CA ASP A 223 -2.64 -2.26 11.43
C ASP A 223 -2.52 -1.57 10.05
N MET A 224 -2.80 -2.31 8.97
CA MET A 224 -2.79 -1.76 7.61
C MET A 224 -3.93 -0.75 7.41
N LEU A 225 -5.12 -1.06 7.94
CA LEU A 225 -6.28 -0.17 7.91
C LEU A 225 -6.05 1.10 8.75
N GLU A 226 -5.50 0.97 9.96
CA GLU A 226 -5.19 2.09 10.86
C GLU A 226 -4.12 3.03 10.28
N ALA A 227 -3.22 2.51 9.45
CA ALA A 227 -2.24 3.31 8.74
C ALA A 227 -2.85 4.17 7.62
N MET A 228 -4.09 3.90 7.20
CA MET A 228 -4.79 4.70 6.20
C MET A 228 -5.22 6.06 6.77
N VAL A 229 -5.05 7.13 6.00
CA VAL A 229 -5.68 8.41 6.31
C VAL A 229 -7.20 8.25 6.16
N PRO A 230 -8.01 8.56 7.18
CA PRO A 230 -9.46 8.38 7.12
C PRO A 230 -10.09 9.03 5.88
N ASN A 231 -11.02 8.33 5.23
CA ASN A 231 -11.73 8.77 4.01
C ASN A 231 -10.84 9.11 2.80
N SER A 232 -9.59 8.64 2.78
CA SER A 232 -8.68 8.88 1.66
C SER A 232 -8.87 7.91 0.49
N ALA A 233 -9.43 6.72 0.73
CA ALA A 233 -9.71 5.72 -0.29
C ALA A 233 -10.88 6.15 -1.19
N LYS A 234 -10.62 6.38 -2.49
CA LYS A 234 -11.64 6.83 -3.46
C LYS A 234 -11.15 6.73 -4.91
N PRO A 235 -12.04 6.78 -5.91
CA PRO A 235 -11.67 7.01 -7.29
C PRO A 235 -11.18 8.46 -7.51
N PHE A 236 -10.17 8.62 -8.34
CA PHE A 236 -9.74 9.93 -8.86
C PHE A 236 -10.46 10.21 -10.18
N ASN A 237 -11.63 10.86 -10.08
CA ASN A 237 -12.39 11.29 -11.24
C ASN A 237 -11.67 12.42 -11.99
N TYR A 238 -10.85 12.06 -12.98
CA TYR A 238 -10.06 13.00 -13.76
C TYR A 238 -10.88 13.79 -14.80
N HIS A 239 -12.13 13.40 -15.08
CA HIS A 239 -13.06 14.27 -15.82
C HIS A 239 -13.28 15.56 -15.05
N LYS A 240 -13.72 15.42 -13.80
CA LYS A 240 -14.04 16.55 -12.93
C LYS A 240 -12.78 17.33 -12.58
N ALA A 241 -11.71 16.63 -12.21
CA ALA A 241 -10.48 17.27 -11.76
C ALA A 241 -9.77 18.09 -12.85
N PHE A 242 -9.91 17.71 -14.13
CA PHE A 242 -9.26 18.41 -15.25
C PHE A 242 -10.22 19.05 -16.24
N HIS A 243 -11.53 19.08 -15.93
CA HIS A 243 -12.59 19.61 -16.79
C HIS A 243 -12.56 19.03 -18.22
N LEU A 244 -12.45 17.70 -18.32
CA LEU A 244 -12.40 17.00 -19.60
C LEU A 244 -13.81 16.71 -20.12
N SER A 245 -13.96 16.76 -21.44
CA SER A 245 -15.09 16.08 -22.09
C SER A 245 -14.97 14.57 -21.90
N GLU A 246 -16.11 13.88 -21.97
CA GLU A 246 -16.15 12.40 -21.92
C GLU A 246 -15.26 11.77 -22.99
N ALA A 247 -15.32 12.28 -24.23
CA ALA A 247 -14.46 11.80 -25.31
C ALA A 247 -12.96 11.92 -24.99
N MET A 248 -12.54 13.02 -24.34
CA MET A 248 -11.14 13.18 -23.97
C MET A 248 -10.76 12.23 -22.84
N ALA A 249 -11.62 12.04 -21.84
CA ALA A 249 -11.36 11.10 -20.77
C ALA A 249 -11.31 9.65 -21.26
N LEU A 250 -12.25 9.22 -22.09
CA LEU A 250 -12.29 7.88 -22.68
C LEU A 250 -11.10 7.60 -23.62
N SER A 251 -10.44 8.64 -24.14
CA SER A 251 -9.17 8.47 -24.86
C SER A 251 -8.01 8.13 -23.90
N ILE A 252 -8.06 8.62 -22.66
CA ILE A 252 -7.12 8.27 -21.58
C ILE A 252 -7.40 6.84 -21.10
N SER A 253 -8.59 6.60 -20.53
CA SER A 253 -9.07 5.27 -20.13
C SER A 253 -10.59 5.27 -19.94
N ASP A 254 -11.21 4.10 -19.89
CA ASP A 254 -12.59 3.88 -19.43
C ASP A 254 -12.72 3.60 -17.93
N HIS A 255 -11.60 3.58 -17.20
CA HIS A 255 -11.56 3.52 -15.74
C HIS A 255 -11.11 4.86 -15.12
N TYR A 256 -11.36 5.02 -13.82
CA TYR A 256 -10.67 5.98 -12.96
C TYR A 256 -9.59 5.26 -12.13
N PRO A 257 -8.46 5.92 -11.81
CA PRO A 257 -7.57 5.41 -10.79
C PRO A 257 -8.31 5.29 -9.45
N VAL A 258 -8.14 4.20 -8.72
CA VAL A 258 -8.49 4.14 -7.29
C VAL A 258 -7.25 4.51 -6.48
N GLU A 259 -7.40 5.48 -5.58
CA GLU A 259 -6.32 6.02 -4.76
C GLU A 259 -6.59 5.84 -3.27
N VAL A 260 -5.52 5.77 -2.48
CA VAL A 260 -5.55 5.79 -1.01
C VAL A 260 -4.32 6.52 -0.46
N GLU A 261 -4.44 7.09 0.73
CA GLU A 261 -3.33 7.74 1.43
C GLU A 261 -2.97 7.00 2.71
N LEU A 262 -1.67 6.76 2.91
CA LEU A 262 -1.11 6.25 4.15
C LEU A 262 -0.52 7.39 5.00
N THR A 263 -0.79 7.37 6.30
CA THR A 263 -0.40 8.38 7.29
C THR A 263 1.12 8.54 7.34
N THR A 264 1.58 9.79 7.28
CA THR A 264 3.02 10.10 7.36
C THR A 264 3.51 10.10 8.81
N ALA A 265 4.76 9.75 9.05
CA ALA A 265 5.33 9.78 10.41
C ALA A 265 5.33 11.20 11.02
N GLU A 266 5.35 12.24 10.18
CA GLU A 266 5.33 13.65 10.59
C GLU A 266 3.94 14.15 11.03
N THR A 267 2.86 13.49 10.59
CA THR A 267 1.47 13.93 10.86
C THR A 267 0.89 13.37 12.15
N VAL A 268 1.61 12.50 12.86
CA VAL A 268 1.21 12.00 14.18
C VAL A 268 1.51 13.08 15.22
N PRO A 269 0.51 13.63 15.95
CA PRO A 269 0.78 14.52 17.06
C PRO A 269 1.66 13.79 18.07
N GLN A 270 2.86 14.31 18.33
CA GLN A 270 3.69 13.78 19.40
C GLN A 270 2.88 13.87 20.70
N LYS A 271 2.44 12.72 21.23
CA LYS A 271 1.92 12.66 22.60
C LYS A 271 3.01 13.26 23.48
N LYS A 272 2.78 14.46 24.03
CA LYS A 272 3.65 15.04 25.07
C LYS A 272 3.77 13.96 26.14
N LYS A 273 4.97 13.39 26.31
CA LYS A 273 5.28 12.60 27.50
C LYS A 273 4.91 13.50 28.68
N LYS A 274 3.85 13.15 29.43
CA LYS A 274 3.69 13.70 30.77
C LYS A 274 4.98 13.32 31.49
N LYS A 275 5.80 14.30 31.84
CA LYS A 275 6.78 14.11 32.88
C LYS A 275 5.96 13.74 34.12
N GLU A 276 6.05 12.49 34.54
CA GLU A 276 5.76 12.17 35.93
C GLU A 276 6.72 13.03 36.75
N ILE A 277 6.15 13.98 37.46
CA ILE A 277 6.83 14.66 38.56
C ILE A 277 6.76 13.63 39.67
N GLU A 278 7.89 13.01 40.01
CA GLU A 278 8.03 12.32 41.28
C GLU A 278 7.89 13.38 42.37
N GLU A 279 6.73 13.44 43.01
CA GLU A 279 6.58 14.12 44.30
C GLU A 279 7.36 13.29 45.33
N GLU A 280 8.46 13.86 45.85
CA GLU A 280 9.07 13.37 47.08
C GLU A 280 8.04 13.47 48.21
N VAL A 281 7.46 12.33 48.57
CA VAL A 281 6.64 12.20 49.79
C VAL A 281 7.60 12.11 50.98
N GLU A 282 7.74 13.23 51.68
CA GLU A 282 8.43 13.32 52.96
C GLU A 282 7.72 12.41 53.99
N SER A 283 8.47 11.47 54.57
CA SER A 283 7.95 10.49 55.53
C SER A 283 7.94 11.04 56.96
N PRO A 284 6.97 10.66 57.81
CA PRO A 284 6.80 11.30 59.11
C PRO A 284 7.85 10.82 60.13
N SER A 285 8.40 11.78 60.88
CA SER A 285 9.42 11.57 61.90
C SER A 285 8.93 10.68 63.05
N VAL A 286 9.69 9.64 63.37
CA VAL A 286 9.54 8.85 64.60
C VAL A 286 10.71 9.16 65.54
N ASN A 287 10.40 9.69 66.73
CA ASN A 287 11.35 9.94 67.80
C ASN A 287 11.81 8.63 68.47
N PRO A 288 13.12 8.43 68.73
CA PRO A 288 13.57 7.39 69.66
C PRO A 288 13.78 7.90 71.09
N VAL A 289 13.33 7.08 72.04
CA VAL A 289 13.44 7.19 73.51
C VAL A 289 14.89 7.04 74.01
N PRO A 290 15.32 7.70 75.10
CA PRO A 290 16.72 7.73 75.54
C PRO A 290 17.16 6.46 76.32
N GLN A 291 18.36 5.94 76.00
CA GLN A 291 19.05 4.92 76.80
C GLN A 291 20.25 5.51 77.57
N LYS A 292 20.37 5.10 78.84
CA LYS A 292 21.34 5.56 79.84
C LYS A 292 22.77 5.09 79.55
N LYS A 293 23.74 6.00 79.69
CA LYS A 293 25.20 5.78 79.57
C LYS A 293 25.76 4.94 80.73
N LYS A 294 26.58 3.92 80.44
CA LYS A 294 27.54 3.32 81.39
C LYS A 294 28.97 3.67 80.97
N ARG A 295 29.80 4.05 81.96
CA ARG A 295 31.19 4.52 81.85
C ARG A 295 32.18 3.42 81.47
N PRO A 296 33.32 3.76 80.83
CA PRO A 296 34.30 2.79 80.34
C PRO A 296 35.34 2.40 81.40
N VAL A 297 35.82 1.15 81.33
CA VAL A 297 36.96 0.63 82.10
C VAL A 297 38.19 0.52 81.18
N ARG A 298 39.31 1.09 81.62
CA ARG A 298 40.66 1.04 81.02
C ARG A 298 41.26 -0.37 81.10
N LYS A 299 42.07 -0.75 80.11
CA LYS A 299 43.22 -1.66 80.31
C LYS A 299 44.46 -1.17 79.55
N LEU A 300 45.57 -1.20 80.28
CA LEU A 300 46.93 -0.90 79.85
C LEU A 300 47.55 -2.06 79.07
N ILE A 301 48.46 -1.75 78.14
CA ILE A 301 49.69 -2.53 77.87
C ILE A 301 50.80 -1.50 77.58
N GLY A 302 51.98 -1.72 78.15
CA GLY A 302 53.14 -0.84 78.02
C GLY A 302 54.39 -1.53 77.50
N LYS A 303 55.52 -0.83 77.69
CA LYS A 303 56.94 -1.11 77.38
C LYS A 303 57.37 -0.73 75.95
N SER A 304 58.52 -0.10 75.69
CA SER A 304 59.76 0.10 76.47
C SER A 304 60.65 1.22 75.90
N LYS A 305 61.49 1.77 76.78
CA LYS A 305 62.91 2.26 76.69
C LYS A 305 63.60 2.23 75.31
N GLN A 306 64.54 3.13 74.97
CA GLN A 306 65.82 3.35 75.69
C GLN A 306 66.65 4.48 75.04
N ALA A 307 67.43 5.18 75.89
CA ALA A 307 68.68 5.93 75.69
C ALA A 307 68.75 7.03 74.62
#